data_AF-A0A938P3Q6-F1
#
_entry.id   AF-A0A938P3Q6-F1
#
_cell.length_a   1.000
_cell.length_b   1.000
_cell.length_c   1.000
_cell.angle_alpha   90.00
_cell.angle_beta   90.00
_cell.angle_gamma   90.00
#
_symmetry.space_group_name_H-M   'P 1'
#
loop_
_entity.id
_entity.type
_entity.pdbx_description
1 polymer ?
#
loop_
_entity_poly.entity_id
_entity_poly.type
_entity_poly.pdbx_seq_one_letter_code
_entity_poly.pdbx_strand_id
1 'polypeptide(L)'
;MPNQGTKKIMKPTSILTVCFLCLLLTLGAGAQTSATLSSAERVAGLTHLWLEVKSSFAGFENVPNLNWDQLFKDYIPQAAKEQTNSEYDMLLLKFLASLHDGHTRISFPEEFVMNEYAHPPVQARLIEGKPVVIAVRSDDEIQNRLPPIGSELFTIDGRSCQEVLARDVYPYICASTQHALEDEGSNFILLGS
;
A
#
# COMPACT_ATOMS: atom_id res chain seq x y z
N MET A 1 -81.44 -16.43 -8.48
CA MET A 1 -80.63 -17.64 -8.79
C MET A 1 -79.15 -17.25 -8.75
N PRO A 2 -78.33 -17.80 -7.84
CA PRO A 2 -76.92 -17.46 -7.72
C PRO A 2 -76.05 -18.39 -8.57
N ASN A 3 -75.03 -17.87 -9.23
CA ASN A 3 -73.95 -18.66 -9.83
C ASN A 3 -72.69 -18.50 -8.98
N GLN A 4 -72.16 -19.63 -8.52
CA GLN A 4 -71.06 -19.73 -7.56
C GLN A 4 -69.72 -19.53 -8.25
N GLY A 5 -68.98 -18.50 -7.86
CA GLY A 5 -67.56 -18.35 -8.18
C GLY A 5 -66.73 -19.32 -7.36
N THR A 6 -66.10 -20.29 -8.01
CA THR A 6 -65.16 -21.23 -7.40
C THR A 6 -63.84 -20.51 -7.08
N LYS A 7 -63.60 -20.22 -5.79
CA LYS A 7 -62.28 -19.82 -5.29
C LYS A 7 -61.32 -21.00 -5.42
N LYS A 8 -60.36 -20.94 -6.35
CA LYS A 8 -59.18 -21.82 -6.34
C LYS A 8 -58.29 -21.42 -5.16
N ILE A 9 -58.27 -22.26 -4.15
CA ILE A 9 -57.37 -22.16 -2.99
C ILE A 9 -55.97 -22.58 -3.47
N MET A 10 -55.05 -21.62 -3.51
CA MET A 10 -53.63 -21.83 -3.78
C MET A 10 -53.04 -22.67 -2.62
N LYS A 11 -52.42 -23.81 -2.91
CA LYS A 11 -51.82 -24.69 -1.89
C LYS A 11 -50.50 -24.07 -1.36
N PRO A 12 -50.25 -24.06 -0.04
CA PRO A 12 -49.14 -23.32 0.58
C PRO A 12 -47.76 -24.00 0.44
N THR A 13 -47.65 -25.08 -0.34
CA THR A 13 -46.42 -25.89 -0.43
C THR A 13 -45.32 -25.29 -1.31
N SER A 14 -45.61 -24.28 -2.14
CA SER A 14 -44.63 -23.72 -3.09
C SER A 14 -43.90 -22.46 -2.60
N ILE A 15 -44.35 -21.84 -1.49
CA ILE A 15 -43.71 -20.62 -0.95
C ILE A 15 -42.61 -20.97 0.05
N LEU A 16 -42.74 -22.09 0.77
CA LEU A 16 -41.75 -22.52 1.77
C LEU A 16 -40.42 -22.98 1.13
N THR A 17 -40.46 -23.54 -0.08
CA THR A 17 -39.28 -24.08 -0.77
C THR A 17 -38.37 -22.99 -1.37
N VAL A 18 -38.93 -21.82 -1.71
CA VAL A 18 -38.15 -20.71 -2.29
C VAL A 18 -37.37 -19.94 -1.21
N CYS A 19 -37.92 -19.81 0.01
CA CYS A 19 -37.20 -19.17 1.12
C CYS A 19 -36.03 -20.01 1.64
N PHE A 20 -36.10 -21.35 1.56
CA PHE A 20 -35.00 -22.21 2.00
C PHE A 20 -33.81 -22.20 1.03
N LEU A 21 -34.05 -21.89 -0.26
CA LEU A 21 -33.00 -21.80 -1.27
C LEU A 21 -32.29 -20.43 -1.28
N CYS A 22 -32.92 -19.37 -0.76
CA CYS A 22 -32.27 -18.06 -0.60
C CYS A 22 -31.44 -17.93 0.69
N LEU A 23 -31.71 -18.74 1.72
CA LEU A 23 -30.96 -18.71 2.99
C LEU A 23 -29.65 -19.52 2.96
N LEU A 24 -29.45 -20.34 1.93
CA LEU A 24 -28.22 -21.11 1.71
C LEU A 24 -27.15 -20.35 0.88
N LEU A 25 -27.48 -19.15 0.37
CA LEU A 25 -26.54 -18.31 -0.38
C LEU A 25 -25.81 -17.27 0.49
N THR A 26 -26.13 -17.16 1.79
CA THR A 26 -25.51 -16.17 2.69
C THR A 26 -24.42 -16.73 3.60
N LEU A 27 -24.14 -18.03 3.57
CA LEU A 27 -23.02 -18.65 4.33
C LEU A 27 -21.87 -19.02 3.40
N GLY A 28 -21.35 -18.00 2.74
CA GLY A 28 -20.18 -18.09 1.87
C GLY A 28 -19.33 -16.83 1.88
N ALA A 29 -19.46 -15.96 2.90
CA ALA A 29 -18.39 -15.03 3.23
C ALA A 29 -17.28 -15.82 3.94
N GLY A 30 -16.68 -16.77 3.22
CA GLY A 30 -15.43 -17.38 3.62
C GLY A 30 -14.41 -16.26 3.75
N ALA A 31 -13.65 -16.27 4.84
CA ALA A 31 -12.50 -15.41 5.03
C ALA A 31 -11.75 -15.27 3.71
N GLN A 32 -11.65 -14.05 3.19
CA GLN A 32 -10.74 -13.73 2.09
C GLN A 32 -9.34 -14.00 2.63
N THR A 33 -8.85 -15.23 2.45
CA THR A 33 -7.42 -15.48 2.43
C THR A 33 -6.88 -14.55 1.36
N SER A 34 -5.99 -13.62 1.72
CA SER A 34 -5.33 -12.70 0.79
C SER A 34 -4.63 -13.53 -0.29
N ALA A 35 -5.36 -13.85 -1.35
CA ALA A 35 -4.83 -14.59 -2.47
C ALA A 35 -3.89 -13.62 -3.19
N THR A 36 -2.69 -14.10 -3.51
CA THR A 36 -1.77 -13.34 -4.34
C THR A 36 -2.48 -13.00 -5.65
N LEU A 37 -2.48 -11.71 -6.01
CA LEU A 37 -3.12 -11.24 -7.23
C LEU A 37 -2.54 -12.00 -8.44
N SER A 38 -3.36 -12.24 -9.45
CA SER A 38 -2.89 -12.71 -10.74
C SER A 38 -2.14 -11.60 -11.48
N SER A 39 -1.35 -11.98 -12.49
CA SER A 39 -0.70 -11.03 -13.39
C SER A 39 -1.69 -10.07 -14.06
N ALA A 40 -2.87 -10.58 -14.45
CA ALA A 40 -3.92 -9.78 -15.06
C ALA A 40 -4.51 -8.75 -14.09
N GLU A 41 -4.77 -9.14 -12.83
CA GLU A 41 -5.27 -8.22 -11.79
C GLU A 41 -4.26 -7.12 -11.46
N ARG A 42 -2.97 -7.46 -11.38
CA ARG A 42 -1.90 -6.46 -11.18
C ARG A 42 -1.80 -5.48 -12.34
N VAL A 43 -1.84 -5.96 -13.58
CA VAL A 43 -1.82 -5.06 -14.75
C VAL A 43 -3.08 -4.18 -14.79
N ALA A 44 -4.25 -4.74 -14.44
CA ALA A 44 -5.49 -3.97 -14.35
C ALA A 44 -5.42 -2.89 -13.28
N GLY A 45 -4.88 -3.20 -12.09
CA GLY A 45 -4.69 -2.23 -11.01
C GLY A 45 -3.74 -1.09 -11.40
N LEU A 46 -2.59 -1.40 -12.00
CA LEU A 46 -1.68 -0.39 -12.53
C LEU A 46 -2.36 0.49 -13.59
N THR A 47 -3.14 -0.12 -14.49
CA THR A 47 -3.87 0.61 -15.54
C THR A 47 -4.90 1.56 -14.94
N HIS A 48 -5.62 1.12 -13.92
CA HIS A 48 -6.58 1.96 -13.20
C HIS A 48 -5.88 3.15 -12.54
N LEU A 49 -4.77 2.91 -11.83
CA LEU A 49 -3.99 3.95 -11.19
C LEU A 49 -3.45 4.98 -12.20
N TRP A 50 -2.86 4.50 -13.30
CA TRP A 50 -2.38 5.36 -14.38
C TRP A 50 -3.49 6.25 -14.93
N LEU A 51 -4.68 5.68 -15.16
CA LEU A 51 -5.82 6.42 -15.70
C LEU A 51 -6.33 7.47 -14.73
N GLU A 52 -6.47 7.13 -13.45
CA GLU A 52 -6.95 8.04 -12.40
C GLU A 52 -6.01 9.25 -12.24
N VAL A 53 -4.70 9.00 -12.15
CA VAL A 53 -3.70 10.09 -12.11
C VAL A 53 -3.79 10.93 -13.38
N LYS A 54 -3.88 10.30 -14.56
CA LYS A 54 -3.96 11.02 -15.84
C LYS A 54 -5.20 11.92 -15.93
N SER A 55 -6.33 11.51 -15.36
CA SER A 55 -7.56 12.30 -15.39
C SER A 55 -7.64 13.37 -14.31
N SER A 56 -7.01 13.14 -13.16
CA SER A 56 -7.30 13.90 -11.94
C SER A 56 -6.09 14.67 -11.37
N PHE A 57 -4.86 14.31 -11.74
CA PHE A 57 -3.67 14.94 -11.21
C PHE A 57 -3.41 16.30 -11.86
N ALA A 58 -3.46 17.36 -11.05
CA ALA A 58 -3.27 18.73 -11.51
C ALA A 58 -1.79 19.13 -11.61
N GLY A 59 -0.85 18.38 -11.02
CA GLY A 59 0.53 18.83 -10.82
C GLY A 59 1.53 18.49 -11.93
N PHE A 60 1.08 18.12 -13.13
CA PHE A 60 2.01 17.70 -14.21
C PHE A 60 2.97 18.82 -14.64
N GLU A 61 2.65 20.10 -14.45
CA GLU A 61 3.59 21.19 -14.68
C GLU A 61 4.85 21.13 -13.79
N ASN A 62 4.79 20.47 -12.64
CA ASN A 62 5.93 20.34 -11.72
C ASN A 62 6.91 19.25 -12.16
N VAL A 63 6.50 18.39 -13.11
CA VAL A 63 7.30 17.29 -13.67
C VAL A 63 7.32 17.35 -15.20
N PRO A 64 7.83 18.44 -15.81
CA PRO A 64 7.68 18.69 -17.25
C PRO A 64 8.42 17.66 -18.14
N ASN A 65 9.38 16.92 -17.57
CA ASN A 65 10.14 15.89 -18.27
C ASN A 65 9.53 14.49 -18.09
N LEU A 66 8.49 14.34 -17.27
CA LEU A 66 7.83 13.07 -17.04
C LEU A 66 6.85 12.76 -18.18
N ASN A 67 7.16 11.73 -18.95
CA ASN A 67 6.20 11.16 -19.88
C ASN A 67 5.40 10.07 -19.17
N TRP A 68 4.25 10.46 -18.61
CA TRP A 68 3.39 9.56 -17.82
C TRP A 68 2.94 8.30 -18.58
N ASP A 69 2.61 8.45 -19.87
CA ASP A 69 2.17 7.35 -20.72
C ASP A 69 3.32 6.39 -21.04
N GLN A 70 4.53 6.91 -21.23
CA GLN A 70 5.71 6.05 -21.43
C GLN A 70 6.09 5.33 -20.14
N LEU A 71 6.08 6.03 -19.00
CA LEU A 71 6.35 5.41 -17.71
C LEU A 71 5.39 4.24 -17.43
N PHE A 72 4.08 4.43 -17.69
CA PHE A 72 3.10 3.37 -17.57
C PHE A 72 3.47 2.15 -18.43
N LYS A 73 3.82 2.35 -19.71
CA LYS A 73 4.25 1.26 -20.61
C LYS A 73 5.46 0.51 -20.07
N ASP A 74 6.41 1.22 -19.47
CA ASP A 74 7.61 0.63 -18.88
C ASP A 74 7.31 -0.17 -17.60
N TYR A 75 6.22 0.14 -16.91
CA TYR A 75 5.77 -0.56 -15.69
C TYR A 75 4.85 -1.75 -15.96
N ILE A 76 4.16 -1.82 -17.10
CA ILE A 76 3.35 -3.00 -17.50
C ILE A 76 4.12 -4.32 -17.37
N PRO A 77 5.33 -4.50 -17.97
CA PRO A 77 6.05 -5.75 -17.86
C PRO A 77 6.53 -6.04 -16.43
N GLN A 78 6.66 -5.03 -15.57
CA GLN A 78 7.02 -5.21 -14.16
C GLN A 78 5.82 -5.69 -13.35
N ALA A 79 4.63 -5.11 -13.57
CA ALA A 79 3.38 -5.55 -12.94
C ALA A 79 3.00 -6.99 -13.34
N ALA A 80 3.31 -7.36 -14.58
CA ALA A 80 3.00 -8.68 -15.13
C ALA A 80 3.87 -9.83 -14.59
N LYS A 81 5.01 -9.54 -13.95
CA LYS A 81 5.90 -10.56 -13.36
C LYS A 81 5.22 -11.30 -12.22
N GLU A 82 5.73 -12.49 -11.92
CA GLU A 82 5.39 -13.21 -10.70
C GLU A 82 5.99 -12.48 -9.51
N GLN A 83 5.14 -12.07 -8.58
CA GLN A 83 5.48 -11.30 -7.39
C GLN A 83 4.34 -11.40 -6.38
N THR A 84 4.66 -11.20 -5.11
CA THR A 84 3.73 -11.09 -3.99
C THR A 84 2.89 -9.82 -4.09
N ASN A 85 1.83 -9.74 -3.28
CA ASN A 85 1.03 -8.51 -3.18
C ASN A 85 1.88 -7.34 -2.64
N SER A 86 2.75 -7.61 -1.66
CA SER A 86 3.67 -6.63 -1.08
C SER A 86 4.65 -6.04 -2.10
N GLU A 87 5.25 -6.87 -2.95
CA GLU A 87 6.14 -6.41 -4.02
C GLU A 87 5.39 -5.58 -5.06
N TYR A 88 4.15 -5.95 -5.38
CA TYR A 88 3.30 -5.18 -6.28
C TYR A 88 2.89 -3.82 -5.68
N ASP A 89 2.58 -3.77 -4.39
CA ASP A 89 2.29 -2.53 -3.66
C ASP A 89 3.49 -1.56 -3.71
N MET A 90 4.71 -2.09 -3.51
CA MET A 90 5.95 -1.31 -3.66
C MET A 90 6.19 -0.85 -5.10
N LEU A 91 5.83 -1.65 -6.10
CA LEU A 91 5.87 -1.25 -7.50
C LEU A 91 4.94 -0.05 -7.77
N LEU A 92 3.72 -0.06 -7.21
CA LEU A 92 2.77 1.04 -7.35
C LEU A 92 3.24 2.32 -6.65
N LEU A 93 3.83 2.20 -5.45
CA LEU A 93 4.45 3.35 -4.77
C LEU A 93 5.55 3.98 -5.60
N LYS A 94 6.44 3.16 -6.14
CA LYS A 94 7.53 3.64 -6.99
C LYS A 94 7.02 4.33 -8.25
N PHE A 95 5.93 3.81 -8.83
CA PHE A 95 5.27 4.43 -9.97
C PHE A 95 4.71 5.81 -9.60
N LEU A 96 4.02 5.97 -8.47
CA LEU A 96 3.50 7.27 -8.02
C LEU A 96 4.59 8.25 -7.58
N ALA A 97 5.65 7.77 -6.95
CA ALA A 97 6.76 8.62 -6.49
C ALA A 97 7.38 9.42 -7.65
N SER A 98 7.30 8.91 -8.89
CA SER A 98 7.75 9.62 -10.10
C SER A 98 7.03 10.95 -10.37
N LEU A 99 5.85 11.17 -9.76
CA LEU A 99 5.10 12.42 -9.85
C LEU A 99 5.75 13.55 -9.04
N HIS A 100 6.70 13.23 -8.15
CA HIS A 100 7.35 14.17 -7.24
C HIS A 100 6.32 15.08 -6.54
N ASP A 101 5.27 14.48 -5.99
CA ASP A 101 4.21 15.20 -5.28
C ASP A 101 3.99 14.61 -3.89
N GLY A 102 3.89 15.46 -2.87
CA GLY A 102 3.72 15.06 -1.46
C GLY A 102 2.26 14.79 -1.04
N HIS A 103 1.29 14.95 -1.94
CA HIS A 103 -0.13 14.82 -1.63
C HIS A 103 -0.80 13.64 -2.33
N THR A 104 -0.11 13.00 -3.26
CA THR A 104 -0.53 11.78 -3.93
C THR A 104 -0.04 10.57 -3.14
N ARG A 105 -0.96 9.73 -2.65
CA ARG A 105 -0.64 8.57 -1.80
C ARG A 105 -1.47 7.35 -2.19
N ILE A 106 -0.91 6.16 -1.99
CA ILE A 106 -1.67 4.91 -1.88
C ILE A 106 -1.93 4.64 -0.41
N SER A 107 -3.18 4.32 -0.07
CA SER A 107 -3.53 3.83 1.26
C SER A 107 -3.44 2.31 1.26
N PHE A 108 -2.55 1.76 2.07
CA PHE A 108 -2.45 0.32 2.24
C PHE A 108 -3.39 -0.19 3.33
N PRO A 109 -3.83 -1.46 3.24
CA PRO A 109 -4.48 -2.13 4.35
C PRO A 109 -3.61 -2.10 5.60
N GLU A 110 -4.21 -1.94 6.78
CA GLU A 110 -3.50 -1.87 8.06
C GLU A 110 -2.61 -3.09 8.32
N GLU A 111 -3.05 -4.28 7.90
CA GLU A 111 -2.30 -5.54 8.03
C GLU A 111 -0.97 -5.54 7.27
N PHE A 112 -0.90 -4.85 6.13
CA PHE A 112 0.34 -4.66 5.37
C PHE A 112 1.32 -3.77 6.15
N VAL A 113 0.82 -2.66 6.71
CA VAL A 113 1.62 -1.72 7.50
C VAL A 113 2.16 -2.38 8.77
N MET A 114 1.36 -3.20 9.46
CA MET A 114 1.75 -3.82 10.74
C MET A 114 2.74 -4.98 10.59
N ASN A 115 2.65 -5.76 9.51
CA ASN A 115 3.50 -6.94 9.33
C ASN A 115 4.82 -6.64 8.61
N GLU A 116 4.82 -5.77 7.60
CA GLU A 116 6.01 -5.50 6.77
C GLU A 116 6.78 -4.24 7.24
N TYR A 117 6.14 -3.36 8.02
CA TYR A 117 6.68 -2.05 8.40
C TYR A 117 6.66 -1.77 9.89
N ALA A 118 6.88 -2.80 10.72
CA ALA A 118 7.08 -2.59 12.15
C ALA A 118 8.28 -1.66 12.40
N HIS A 119 8.04 -0.54 13.09
CA HIS A 119 9.10 0.40 13.45
C HIS A 119 9.92 -0.15 14.61
N PRO A 120 11.26 -0.17 14.52
CA PRO A 120 12.09 -0.51 15.66
C PRO A 120 11.90 0.53 16.78
N PRO A 121 12.27 0.20 18.03
CA PRO A 121 12.18 1.12 19.16
C PRO A 121 13.16 2.30 19.07
N VAL A 122 13.78 2.56 17.91
CA VAL A 122 14.71 3.65 17.67
C VAL A 122 14.13 4.53 16.56
N GLN A 123 14.13 5.84 16.78
CA GLN A 123 13.73 6.83 15.78
C GLN A 123 14.94 7.66 15.39
N ALA A 124 15.17 7.78 14.08
CA ALA A 124 16.22 8.63 13.53
C ALA A 124 15.61 9.79 12.73
N ARG A 125 16.33 10.91 12.66
CA ARG A 125 16.07 11.99 11.70
C ARG A 125 17.31 12.39 10.95
N LEU A 126 17.12 12.79 9.70
CA LEU A 126 18.15 13.39 8.87
C LEU A 126 18.42 14.82 9.36
N ILE A 127 19.57 15.01 10.01
CA ILE A 127 20.09 16.31 10.44
C ILE A 127 21.33 16.57 9.58
N GLU A 128 21.29 17.63 8.77
CA GLU A 128 22.37 17.94 7.81
C GLU A 128 22.71 16.76 6.88
N GLY A 129 21.68 16.01 6.46
CA GLY A 129 21.83 14.83 5.59
C GLY A 129 22.35 13.58 6.28
N LYS A 130 22.45 13.59 7.62
CA LYS A 130 22.94 12.47 8.42
C LYS A 130 21.83 11.89 9.31
N PRO A 131 21.59 10.58 9.31
CA PRO A 131 20.61 10.00 10.22
C PRO A 131 21.14 10.04 11.66
N VAL A 132 20.44 10.77 12.52
CA VAL A 132 20.77 10.93 13.93
C VAL A 132 19.62 10.40 14.77
N VAL A 133 19.93 9.58 15.77
CA VAL A 133 18.92 9.05 16.69
C VAL A 133 18.33 10.17 17.55
N ILE A 134 17.02 10.34 17.49
CA ILE A 134 16.29 11.38 18.21
C ILE A 134 15.41 10.84 19.34
N ALA A 135 15.04 9.55 19.29
CA ALA A 135 14.26 8.92 20.34
C ALA A 135 14.54 7.42 20.41
N VAL A 136 14.45 6.88 21.62
CA VAL A 136 14.46 5.45 21.90
C VAL A 136 13.21 5.16 22.74
N ARG A 137 12.35 4.27 22.26
CA ARG A 137 11.07 3.87 22.86
C ARG A 137 11.13 2.38 23.21
N SER A 138 11.94 2.04 24.19
CA SER A 138 12.09 0.68 24.69
C SER A 138 11.96 0.65 26.20
N ASP A 139 11.59 -0.52 26.73
CA ASP A 139 11.74 -0.82 28.14
C ASP A 139 13.23 -0.88 28.53
N ASP A 140 13.53 -0.67 29.82
CA ASP A 140 14.90 -0.53 30.34
C ASP A 140 15.84 -1.71 29.97
N GLU A 141 15.29 -2.91 29.77
CA GLU A 141 16.05 -4.14 29.55
C GLU A 141 16.89 -4.15 28.26
N ILE A 142 16.40 -3.51 27.18
CA ILE A 142 17.11 -3.47 25.90
C ILE A 142 17.74 -2.11 25.61
N GLN A 143 17.46 -1.09 26.42
CA GLN A 143 17.93 0.27 26.19
C GLN A 143 19.46 0.36 26.12
N ASN A 144 20.17 -0.44 26.93
CA ASN A 144 21.64 -0.51 26.91
C ASN A 144 22.23 -1.16 25.64
N ARG A 145 21.39 -1.77 24.80
CA ARG A 145 21.78 -2.38 23.52
C ARG A 145 21.42 -1.51 22.33
N LEU A 146 20.71 -0.41 22.54
CA LEU A 146 20.29 0.52 21.50
C LEU A 146 21.22 1.74 21.44
N PRO A 147 21.40 2.35 20.26
CA PRO A 147 22.18 3.58 20.16
C PRO A 147 21.57 4.69 21.03
N PRO A 148 22.36 5.42 21.83
CA PRO A 148 21.88 6.57 22.58
C PRO A 148 21.33 7.68 21.68
N ILE A 149 20.42 8.48 22.21
CA ILE A 149 19.95 9.70 21.55
C ILE A 149 21.15 10.61 21.24
N GLY A 150 21.19 11.15 20.02
CA GLY A 150 22.30 11.95 19.48
C GLY A 150 23.34 11.14 18.70
N SER A 151 23.24 9.80 18.68
CA SER A 151 24.13 8.96 17.87
C SER A 151 23.88 9.16 16.38
N GLU A 152 24.95 9.37 15.61
CA GLU A 152 24.91 9.30 14.14
C GLU A 152 24.94 7.82 13.70
N LEU A 153 24.03 7.46 12.79
CA LEU A 153 24.00 6.13 12.18
C LEU A 153 24.77 6.16 10.86
N PHE A 154 25.76 5.27 10.75
CA PHE A 154 26.57 5.14 9.54
C PHE A 154 26.08 4.02 8.63
N THR A 155 25.63 2.90 9.22
CA THR A 155 25.25 1.70 8.48
C THR A 155 24.02 1.02 9.06
N ILE A 156 23.23 0.41 8.19
CA ILE A 156 22.08 -0.45 8.52
C ILE A 156 22.29 -1.75 7.72
N ASP A 157 22.25 -2.90 8.41
CA ASP A 157 22.51 -4.23 7.83
C ASP A 157 23.80 -4.31 6.98
N GLY A 158 24.85 -3.63 7.44
CA GLY A 158 26.14 -3.58 6.77
C GLY A 158 26.22 -2.69 5.52
N ARG A 159 25.13 -2.00 5.15
CA ARG A 159 25.10 -1.01 4.05
C ARG A 159 25.11 0.41 4.60
N SER A 160 25.70 1.35 3.85
CA SER A 160 25.70 2.76 4.30
C SER A 160 24.28 3.31 4.36
N CYS A 161 24.00 4.20 5.31
CA CYS A 161 22.67 4.81 5.42
C CYS A 161 22.28 5.58 4.14
N GLN A 162 23.25 6.22 3.47
CA GLN A 162 23.02 6.90 2.20
C GLN A 162 22.61 5.92 1.09
N GLU A 163 23.21 4.73 1.06
CA GLU A 163 22.81 3.68 0.12
C GLU A 163 21.40 3.18 0.39
N VAL A 164 21.07 2.90 1.65
CA VAL A 164 19.72 2.46 2.06
C VAL A 164 18.68 3.51 1.70
N LEU A 165 18.93 4.78 2.02
CA LEU A 165 18.05 5.88 1.65
C LEU A 165 17.84 5.96 0.14
N ALA A 166 18.92 5.92 -0.64
CA ALA A 166 18.86 6.08 -2.08
C ALA A 166 18.19 4.91 -2.81
N ARG A 167 18.35 3.68 -2.30
CA ARG A 167 17.89 2.46 -2.98
C ARG A 167 16.57 1.91 -2.47
N ASP A 168 16.37 1.96 -1.16
CA ASP A 168 15.30 1.22 -0.50
C ASP A 168 14.21 2.13 0.06
N VAL A 169 14.47 3.43 0.20
CA VAL A 169 13.55 4.38 0.85
C VAL A 169 13.04 5.44 -0.14
N TYR A 170 13.91 6.32 -0.62
CA TYR A 170 13.53 7.46 -1.47
C TYR A 170 12.78 7.08 -2.75
N PRO A 171 13.06 5.97 -3.44
CA PRO A 171 12.31 5.60 -4.64
C PRO A 171 10.81 5.35 -4.40
N TYR A 172 10.38 5.20 -3.15
CA TYR A 172 9.01 4.86 -2.77
C TYR A 172 8.28 6.02 -2.07
N ILE A 173 8.94 7.16 -1.90
CA ILE A 173 8.36 8.33 -1.22
C ILE A 173 7.84 9.33 -2.23
N CYS A 174 6.58 9.70 -2.04
CA CYS A 174 5.93 10.78 -2.75
C CYS A 174 6.26 12.10 -2.03
N ALA A 175 7.13 12.93 -2.62
CA ALA A 175 7.56 14.20 -2.05
C ALA A 175 7.82 15.25 -3.14
N SER A 176 7.44 16.51 -2.86
CA SER A 176 7.59 17.63 -3.80
C SER A 176 8.89 18.42 -3.65
N THR A 177 9.63 18.19 -2.56
CA THR A 177 10.90 18.88 -2.29
C THR A 177 11.89 17.90 -1.67
N GLN A 178 13.18 18.22 -1.81
CA GLN A 178 14.26 17.46 -1.16
C GLN A 178 14.07 17.41 0.36
N HIS A 179 13.65 18.52 0.97
CA HIS A 179 13.42 18.57 2.41
C HIS A 179 12.30 17.63 2.86
N ALA A 180 11.17 17.61 2.12
CA ALA A 180 10.08 16.68 2.42
C ALA A 180 10.50 15.22 2.20
N LEU A 181 11.29 14.94 1.17
CA LEU A 181 11.85 13.61 0.91
C LEU A 181 12.75 13.13 2.06
N GLU A 182 13.57 14.02 2.61
CA GLU A 182 14.44 13.74 3.75
C GLU A 182 13.66 13.56 5.06
N ASP A 183 12.65 14.39 5.33
CA ASP A 183 11.82 14.25 6.53
C ASP A 183 11.02 12.94 6.50
N GLU A 184 10.39 12.60 5.36
CA GLU A 184 9.71 11.32 5.19
C GLU A 184 10.69 10.14 5.20
N GLY A 185 11.84 10.27 4.54
CA GLY A 185 12.85 9.21 4.52
C GLY A 185 13.38 8.87 5.91
N SER A 186 13.40 9.84 6.81
CA SER A 186 13.75 9.63 8.21
C SER A 186 12.79 8.67 8.93
N ASN A 187 11.49 8.72 8.59
CA ASN A 187 10.48 7.82 9.18
C ASN A 187 10.70 6.36 8.75
N PHE A 188 11.33 6.16 7.59
CA PHE A 188 11.39 4.88 6.92
C PHE A 188 12.79 4.24 6.87
N ILE A 189 13.85 4.99 7.20
CA ILE A 189 15.23 4.51 7.11
C ILE A 189 15.52 3.27 7.98
N LEU A 190 14.81 3.11 9.10
CA LEU A 190 14.96 1.97 10.01
C LEU A 190 13.86 0.92 9.86
N LEU A 191 13.07 0.96 8.79
CA LEU A 191 12.05 -0.07 8.58
C LEU A 191 12.69 -1.39 8.14
N GLY A 192 12.25 -2.49 8.75
CA GLY A 192 12.71 -3.84 8.42
C GLY A 192 14.10 -4.21 8.93
N SER A 193 14.74 -3.34 9.73
CA SER A 193 16.05 -3.54 10.37
C SER A 193 15.96 -4.03 11.81
#